data_AF-A0A8H3IJS0-F1
#
_entry.id   AF-A0A8H3IJS0-F1
#
_cell.length_a   1.000
_cell.length_b   1.000
_cell.length_c   1.000
_cell.angle_alpha   90.00
_cell.angle_beta   90.00
_cell.angle_gamma   90.00
#
_symmetry.space_group_name_H-M   'P 1'
#
loop_
_entity.id
_entity.type
_entity.pdbx_description
1 polymer ?
#
loop_
_entity_poly.entity_id
_entity_poly.type
_entity_poly.pdbx_seq_one_letter_code
_entity_poly.pdbx_strand_id
1 'polypeptide(L)' 'MCKIFKKFFALQLEEKMNLDKAQNDYNRGYEVMYGQMIEKNTKPSFRSGYYIAQDLPPDHPQVLNKKFAHGPNL' A
#
# COMPACT_ATOMS: atom_id res chain seq x y z
N MET A 1 4.47 -16.25 -5.44
CA MET A 1 4.61 -15.02 -4.61
C MET A 1 6.04 -14.49 -4.53
N CYS A 2 7.00 -15.23 -3.93
CA CYS A 2 8.28 -14.66 -3.49
C CYS A 2 9.20 -14.10 -4.61
N LYS A 3 9.19 -14.69 -5.82
CA LYS A 3 10.00 -14.20 -6.96
C LYS A 3 9.50 -12.87 -7.54
N ILE A 4 8.19 -12.67 -7.58
CA ILE A 4 7.58 -11.45 -8.15
C ILE A 4 7.84 -10.26 -7.23
N PHE A 5 7.65 -10.45 -5.93
CA PHE A 5 7.99 -9.43 -4.93
C PHE A 5 9.46 -9.01 -4.99
N LYS A 6 10.39 -9.98 -5.10
CA LYS A 6 11.82 -9.65 -5.24
C LYS A 6 12.11 -8.81 -6.47
N LYS A 7 11.48 -9.10 -7.61
CA LYS A 7 11.62 -8.30 -8.83
C LYS A 7 11.07 -6.90 -8.66
N PHE A 8 9.88 -6.77 -8.08
CA PHE A 8 9.25 -5.47 -7.82
C PHE A 8 10.11 -4.59 -6.91
N PHE A 9 10.57 -5.10 -5.77
CA PHE A 9 11.38 -4.31 -4.85
C PHE A 9 12.78 -3.98 -5.38
N ALA A 10 13.27 -4.69 -6.40
CA ALA A 10 14.50 -4.39 -7.12
C ALA A 10 14.37 -3.26 -8.15
N LEU A 11 13.15 -2.82 -8.48
CA LEU A 11 12.92 -1.65 -9.33
C LEU A 11 13.42 -0.36 -8.67
N GLN A 12 13.63 0.67 -9.49
CA GLN A 12 13.99 2.00 -8.99
C GLN A 12 12.87 2.56 -8.11
N LEU A 13 13.23 3.47 -7.20
CA LEU A 13 12.25 4.04 -6.28
C LEU A 13 11.13 4.76 -7.05
N GLU A 14 11.47 5.55 -8.06
CA GLU A 14 10.51 6.29 -8.89
C GLU A 14 9.45 5.37 -9.52
N GLU A 15 9.86 4.21 -10.03
CA GLU A 15 8.94 3.22 -10.60
C GLU A 15 7.98 2.65 -9.54
N LYS A 16 8.46 2.42 -8.32
CA LYS A 16 7.62 1.91 -7.21
C LYS A 16 6.66 2.98 -6.68
N MET A 17 7.07 4.24 -6.69
CA MET A 17 6.25 5.38 -6.24
C MET A 17 5.07 5.67 -7.18
N ASN A 18 5.10 5.19 -8.43
CA ASN A 18 3.93 5.22 -9.32
C ASN A 18 2.74 4.41 -8.81
N LEU A 19 2.97 3.53 -7.83
CA LEU A 19 1.92 2.74 -7.17
C LEU A 19 1.83 3.10 -5.68
N ASP A 20 2.22 4.31 -5.26
CA ASP A 20 2.16 4.70 -3.85
C ASP A 20 0.72 4.61 -3.31
N LYS A 21 0.57 3.95 -2.15
CA LYS A 21 -0.72 3.81 -1.46
C LYS A 21 -1.42 5.12 -1.13
N ALA A 22 -0.70 6.24 -1.07
CA ALA A 22 -1.24 7.57 -0.83
C ALA A 22 -1.90 8.21 -2.07
N GLN A 23 -1.77 7.59 -3.25
CA GLN A 23 -2.42 8.07 -4.48
C GLN A 23 -3.91 7.71 -4.57
N ASN A 24 -4.43 6.93 -3.62
CA ASN A 24 -5.84 6.58 -3.53
C ASN A 24 -6.37 6.64 -2.09
N ASP A 25 -7.69 6.71 -1.96
CA ASP A 25 -8.37 6.78 -0.67
C ASP A 25 -8.41 5.43 0.08
N TYR A 26 -7.96 4.35 -0.56
CA TYR A 26 -8.12 2.98 -0.09
C TYR A 26 -6.86 2.42 0.59
N ASN A 27 -5.77 3.19 0.63
CA ASN A 27 -4.47 2.76 1.13
C ASN A 27 -4.01 1.45 0.45
N ARG A 28 -4.00 1.43 -0.89
CA ARG A 28 -3.56 0.28 -1.69
C ARG A 28 -2.38 0.61 -2.57
N GLY A 29 -1.39 -0.27 -2.59
CA GLY A 29 -0.16 -0.08 -3.34
C GLY A 29 1.09 -0.07 -2.47
N TYR A 30 2.19 0.42 -3.03
CA TYR A 30 3.50 0.51 -2.42
C TYR A 30 3.51 1.43 -1.19
N GLU A 31 4.23 0.98 -0.16
CA GLU A 31 4.60 1.79 0.99
C GLU A 31 6.11 2.00 1.03
N VAL A 32 6.50 3.28 1.06
CA VAL A 32 7.88 3.73 1.13
C VAL A 32 8.58 3.26 2.40
N MET A 33 9.91 3.12 2.32
CA MET A 33 10.75 2.82 3.48
C MET A 33 10.50 3.82 4.61
N TYR A 34 10.40 3.34 5.86
CA TYR A 34 10.09 4.17 7.04
C TYR A 34 8.69 4.77 7.07
N GLY A 35 7.76 4.29 6.23
CA GLY A 35 6.38 4.78 6.19
C GLY A 35 5.56 4.46 7.45
N GLN A 36 6.00 3.50 8.27
CA GLN A 36 5.23 3.01 9.41
C GLN A 36 5.93 3.26 10.75
N MET A 37 5.20 3.89 11.69
CA MET A 37 5.55 3.94 13.11
C MET A 37 4.64 2.98 13.87
N ILE A 38 5.20 1.92 14.45
CA ILE A 38 4.43 0.88 15.16
C ILE A 38 3.99 1.37 16.53
N GLU A 39 4.93 1.97 17.27
CA GLU A 39 4.71 2.51 18.59
C GLU A 39 4.89 4.02 18.57
N LYS A 40 3.97 4.74 19.20
CA LYS A 40 4.01 6.20 19.26
C LYS A 40 5.33 6.67 19.87
N ASN A 41 5.95 7.67 19.24
CA ASN A 41 7.22 8.28 19.66
C ASN A 41 8.45 7.35 19.54
N THR A 42 8.38 6.27 18.76
CA THR A 42 9.54 5.44 18.43
C THR A 42 10.06 5.73 17.02
N LYS A 43 11.22 5.18 16.68
CA LYS A 43 11.75 5.28 15.32
C LYS A 43 10.82 4.54 14.34
N PRO A 44 10.58 5.10 13.14
CA PRO A 44 9.85 4.39 12.11
C PRO A 44 10.53 3.05 11.77
N SER A 45 9.71 2.07 11.39
CA SER A 45 10.16 0.74 11.03
C SER A 45 11.10 0.79 9.82
N PHE A 46 12.23 0.09 9.89
CA PHE A 46 13.16 -0.07 8.77
C PHE A 46 12.61 -1.08 7.76
N ARG A 47 11.45 -0.79 7.16
CA ARG A 47 10.76 -1.65 6.20
C ARG A 47 10.01 -0.83 5.17
N SER A 48 9.85 -1.43 3.98
CA SER A 48 8.91 -1.01 2.94
C SER A 48 7.90 -2.13 2.72
N GLY A 49 6.76 -1.81 2.11
CA GLY A 49 5.63 -2.72 2.00
C GLY A 49 4.85 -2.58 0.70
N TYR A 50 3.89 -3.47 0.50
CA TYR A 50 2.86 -3.33 -0.53
C TYR A 50 1.52 -3.78 0.05
N TYR A 51 0.54 -2.90 0.06
CA TYR A 51 -0.79 -3.12 0.61
C TYR A 51 -1.69 -3.67 -0.48
N ILE A 52 -2.14 -4.91 -0.29
CA ILE A 52 -3.09 -5.60 -1.16
C ILE A 52 -4.16 -6.26 -0.30
N ALA A 53 -5.41 -6.21 -0.74
CA ALA A 53 -6.53 -6.91 -0.09
C ALA A 53 -7.51 -7.43 -1.14
N GLN A 54 -8.70 -7.83 -0.71
CA GLN A 54 -9.80 -8.10 -1.62
C GLN A 54 -10.03 -6.88 -2.51
N ASP A 55 -10.03 -7.11 -3.83
CA ASP A 55 -10.30 -6.09 -4.82
C ASP A 55 -11.81 -5.81 -4.83
N LEU A 56 -12.19 -4.60 -4.41
CA LEU A 56 -13.58 -4.18 -4.32
C LEU A 56 -13.82 -3.04 -5.31
N PRO A 57 -14.84 -3.13 -6.18
CA PRO A 57 -15.10 -2.07 -7.14
C PRO A 57 -15.60 -0.80 -6.41
N PRO A 58 -15.47 0.40 -7.04
CA PRO A 58 -15.82 1.67 -6.40
C PRO A 58 -17.27 1.79 -5.92
N ASP A 59 -18.19 1.05 -6.54
CA ASP A 59 -19.62 0.99 -6.24
C ASP A 59 -19.96 0.00 -5.10
N HIS A 60 -18.99 -0.76 -4.61
CA HIS A 60 -19.23 -1.72 -3.55
C HIS A 60 -19.64 -1.01 -2.25
N PRO A 61 -20.65 -1.52 -1.50
CA PRO A 61 -21.18 -0.83 -0.31
C PRO A 61 -20.13 -0.45 0.74
N GLN A 62 -19.10 -1.28 0.92
CA GLN A 62 -18.03 -0.99 1.88
C GLN A 62 -17.10 0.14 1.43
N VAL A 63 -16.94 0.32 0.11
CA VAL A 63 -16.15 1.40 -0.49
C VAL A 63 -16.94 2.70 -0.42
N LEU A 64 -18.22 2.66 -0.77
CA LEU A 64 -19.14 3.79 -0.63
C LEU A 64 -19.26 4.29 0.81
N ASN A 65 -19.26 3.37 1.78
CA ASN A 65 -19.25 3.69 3.21
C ASN A 65 -17.88 4.17 3.74
N LYS A 66 -16.88 4.36 2.87
CA LYS A 66 -15.52 4.78 3.21
C LYS A 66 -14.89 3.95 4.33
N LYS A 67 -15.21 2.65 4.35
CA LYS A 67 -14.64 1.74 5.33
C LYS A 67 -13.13 1.72 5.13
N PHE A 68 -12.40 1.86 6.23
CA PHE A 68 -10.94 1.93 6.19
C PHE A 68 -10.37 0.78 5.36
N ALA A 69 -9.46 1.10 4.44
CA ALA A 69 -8.78 0.12 3.61
C ALA A 69 -9.77 -0.81 2.87
N HIS A 70 -10.80 -0.28 2.20
CA HIS A 70 -11.65 -1.06 1.28
C HIS A 70 -11.78 -0.30 -0.03
N GLY A 71 -11.46 -0.95 -1.14
CA GLY A 71 -11.50 -0.37 -2.49
C GLY A 71 -10.62 -1.15 -3.47
N PRO A 72 -10.48 -0.65 -4.70
CA PRO A 72 -9.65 -1.26 -5.72
C PRO A 72 -8.18 -1.33 -5.32
N ASN A 73 -7.50 -2.39 -5.71
CA ASN A 73 -6.04 -2.48 -5.65
C ASN A 73 -5.40 -1.68 -6.81
N LEU A 74 -4.13 -1.30 -6.63
CA LEU A 74 -3.28 -0.72 -7.68
C LEU A 74 -2.36 -1.77 -8.30
#